data_AF-A0A7D7XNX6-F1
#
_entry.id   AF-A0A7D7XNX6-F1
#
_cell.length_a   1.000
_cell.length_b   1.000
_cell.length_c   1.000
_cell.angle_alpha   90.00
_cell.angle_beta   90.00
_cell.angle_gamma   90.00
#
_symmetry.space_group_name_H-M   'P 1'
#
loop_
_entity.id
_entity.type
_entity.pdbx_description
1 polymer ?
#
loop_
_entity_poly.entity_id
_entity_poly.type
_entity_poly.pdbx_seq_one_letter_code
_entity_poly.pdbx_strand_id
1 'polypeptide(L)'
;MKLIFVLFLTALVLPLKAQTPSQGARDSKQLLPAVAQAIEDELYDLRHEGLYFQIDDNSGGDNSPAQISMYVSKTIAPNGTGVVVYKDMPYGEVYRYFVVDADGMVELSGEPTSKFPPHGGSMLTVYMTDEEVCDFIQNKAYKTKFTVNPKASAERVRDAENRQLKRTGYSFRLHKGPGHK
;
A
#
# COMPACT_ATOMS: atom_id res chain seq x y z
N MET A 1 68.08 -22.79 -29.44
CA MET A 1 66.75 -22.80 -28.78
C MET A 1 66.53 -21.44 -28.13
N LYS A 2 65.57 -20.64 -28.62
CA LYS A 2 65.21 -19.34 -28.04
C LYS A 2 63.94 -19.52 -27.20
N LEU A 3 64.05 -19.34 -25.89
CA LEU A 3 62.90 -19.34 -24.96
C LEU A 3 62.27 -17.94 -24.98
N ILE A 4 61.01 -17.85 -25.39
CA ILE A 4 60.20 -16.63 -25.34
C ILE A 4 59.50 -16.60 -23.97
N PHE A 5 59.84 -15.62 -23.14
CA PHE A 5 59.16 -15.33 -21.87
C PHE A 5 57.95 -14.43 -22.17
N VAL A 6 56.73 -14.99 -22.10
CA VAL A 6 55.48 -14.21 -22.18
C VAL A 6 55.08 -13.84 -20.76
N LEU A 7 55.25 -12.57 -20.40
CA LEU A 7 54.76 -12.01 -19.13
C LEU A 7 53.24 -11.81 -19.25
N PHE A 8 52.46 -12.60 -18.50
CA PHE A 8 51.02 -12.39 -18.32
C PHE A 8 50.79 -11.27 -17.30
N LEU A 9 50.31 -10.12 -17.78
CA LEU A 9 49.86 -9.00 -16.96
C LEU A 9 48.42 -9.27 -16.48
N THR A 10 48.25 -9.93 -15.34
CA THR A 10 46.93 -10.10 -14.71
C THR A 10 46.53 -8.78 -14.05
N ALA A 11 45.71 -8.00 -14.75
CA ALA A 11 45.05 -6.83 -14.17
C ALA A 11 44.06 -7.29 -13.08
N LEU A 12 44.38 -6.96 -11.83
CA LEU A 12 43.51 -7.18 -10.67
C LEU A 12 42.33 -6.19 -10.77
N VAL A 13 41.22 -6.62 -11.40
CA VAL A 13 39.97 -5.86 -11.42
C VAL A 13 39.30 -6.07 -10.07
N LEU A 14 39.56 -5.18 -9.12
CA LEU A 14 38.78 -5.11 -7.88
C LEU A 14 37.34 -4.72 -8.23
N PRO A 15 36.32 -5.48 -7.78
CA PRO A 15 34.94 -5.05 -7.95
C PRO A 15 34.71 -3.81 -7.09
N LEU A 16 34.55 -2.65 -7.74
CA LEU A 16 33.94 -1.49 -7.09
C LEU A 16 32.55 -1.94 -6.63
N LYS A 17 32.39 -2.15 -5.32
CA LYS A 17 31.05 -2.15 -4.71
C LYS A 17 30.50 -0.75 -4.94
N ALA A 18 29.66 -0.60 -5.96
CA ALA A 18 28.83 0.59 -6.12
C ALA A 18 28.03 0.74 -4.83
N GLN A 19 28.45 1.69 -3.98
CA GLN A 19 27.65 2.11 -2.85
C GLN A 19 26.44 2.82 -3.46
N THR A 20 25.31 2.13 -3.54
CA THR A 20 24.03 2.76 -3.86
C THR A 20 23.85 3.90 -2.86
N PRO A 21 23.71 5.15 -3.31
CA PRO A 21 23.50 6.27 -2.40
C PRO A 21 22.31 5.94 -1.50
N SER A 22 22.52 5.98 -0.18
CA SER A 22 21.44 5.89 0.79
C SER A 22 20.52 7.09 0.58
N GLN A 23 19.48 6.93 -0.23
CA GLN A 23 18.45 7.96 -0.36
C GLN A 23 17.84 8.18 1.02
N GLY A 24 17.94 9.41 1.53
CA GLY A 24 17.34 9.78 2.80
C GLY A 24 15.82 9.62 2.78
N ALA A 25 15.18 9.70 3.95
CA ALA A 25 13.73 9.68 4.03
C ALA A 25 13.13 10.78 3.13
N ARG A 26 12.12 10.43 2.34
CA ARG A 26 11.45 11.35 1.41
C ARG A 26 10.05 11.71 1.91
N ASP A 27 9.59 12.91 1.60
CA ASP A 27 8.22 13.35 1.86
C ASP A 27 7.21 12.49 1.06
N SER A 28 6.16 12.01 1.71
CA SER A 28 5.11 11.18 1.10
C SER A 28 3.97 11.96 0.47
N LYS A 29 3.94 13.29 0.59
CA LYS A 29 2.79 14.12 0.19
C LYS A 29 2.36 13.92 -1.27
N GLN A 30 3.30 13.64 -2.16
CA GLN A 30 3.01 13.36 -3.57
C GLN A 30 2.39 11.97 -3.82
N LEU A 31 2.52 11.05 -2.86
CA LEU A 31 2.02 9.68 -2.93
C LEU A 31 0.59 9.54 -2.39
N LEU A 32 0.04 10.56 -1.73
CA LEU A 32 -1.30 10.49 -1.15
C LEU A 32 -2.39 9.99 -2.13
N PRO A 33 -2.42 10.42 -3.40
CA PRO A 33 -3.38 9.88 -4.37
C PRO A 33 -3.14 8.41 -4.72
N ALA A 34 -1.87 7.99 -4.82
CA ALA A 34 -1.51 6.61 -5.13
C ALA A 34 -1.85 5.66 -3.98
N VAL A 35 -1.66 6.09 -2.72
CA VAL A 35 -2.08 5.35 -1.53
C VAL A 35 -3.61 5.22 -1.49
N ALA A 36 -4.34 6.30 -1.77
CA ALA A 36 -5.81 6.26 -1.84
C ALA A 36 -6.28 5.27 -2.89
N GLN A 37 -5.68 5.32 -4.09
CA GLN A 37 -6.01 4.41 -5.19
C GLN A 37 -5.71 2.95 -4.84
N ALA A 38 -4.60 2.66 -4.16
CA ALA A 38 -4.28 1.30 -3.72
C ALA A 38 -5.32 0.75 -2.74
N ILE A 39 -5.79 1.58 -1.79
CA ILE A 39 -6.87 1.21 -0.86
C ILE A 39 -8.17 0.98 -1.63
N GLU A 40 -8.58 1.93 -2.49
CA GLU A 40 -9.81 1.80 -3.28
C GLU A 40 -9.78 0.54 -4.16
N ASP A 41 -8.68 0.29 -4.86
CA ASP A 41 -8.53 -0.86 -5.75
C ASP A 41 -8.68 -2.18 -4.99
N GLU A 42 -8.04 -2.30 -3.81
CA GLU A 42 -8.14 -3.50 -2.97
C GLU A 42 -9.55 -3.69 -2.41
N LEU A 43 -10.21 -2.63 -1.93
CA LEU A 43 -11.59 -2.71 -1.43
C LEU A 43 -12.57 -3.11 -2.52
N TYR A 44 -12.43 -2.54 -3.73
CA TYR A 44 -13.21 -3.00 -4.86
C TYR A 44 -12.87 -4.45 -5.16
N ASP A 45 -11.62 -4.85 -5.34
CA ASP A 45 -11.23 -6.24 -5.63
C ASP A 45 -11.75 -7.26 -4.60
N LEU A 46 -11.86 -6.88 -3.32
CA LEU A 46 -12.38 -7.71 -2.24
C LEU A 46 -13.91 -7.74 -2.11
N ARG A 47 -14.65 -6.96 -2.90
CA ARG A 47 -16.12 -6.80 -2.78
C ARG A 47 -16.56 -6.08 -1.50
N HIS A 48 -15.71 -5.23 -0.96
CA HIS A 48 -15.98 -4.49 0.27
C HIS A 48 -16.69 -3.16 0.03
N GLU A 49 -16.91 -2.72 -1.21
CA GLU A 49 -17.49 -1.41 -1.52
C GLU A 49 -18.89 -1.19 -0.91
N GLY A 50 -19.66 -2.26 -0.73
CA GLY A 50 -20.99 -2.22 -0.10
C GLY A 50 -20.97 -2.14 1.43
N LEU A 51 -19.80 -2.23 2.07
CA LEU A 51 -19.68 -2.27 3.53
C LEU A 51 -19.50 -0.88 4.18
N TYR A 52 -19.40 0.18 3.37
CA TYR A 52 -19.07 1.54 3.80
C TYR A 52 -20.29 2.47 4.01
N PHE A 53 -21.50 1.92 4.02
CA PHE A 53 -22.79 2.64 4.01
C PHE A 53 -23.11 3.53 5.24
N GLN A 54 -22.27 3.53 6.29
CA GLN A 54 -22.49 4.29 7.54
C GLN A 54 -21.25 5.00 8.09
N ILE A 55 -20.14 5.01 7.34
CA ILE A 55 -18.82 5.42 7.89
C ILE A 55 -18.33 6.71 7.24
N ASP A 56 -19.14 7.32 6.39
CA ASP A 56 -18.70 8.53 5.73
C ASP A 56 -18.71 9.72 6.71
N ASP A 57 -17.75 10.62 6.51
CA ASP A 57 -17.68 11.86 7.28
C ASP A 57 -18.84 12.83 6.90
N ASN A 58 -19.67 12.51 5.89
CA ASN A 58 -20.66 13.41 5.26
C ASN A 58 -22.13 12.87 5.24
N SER A 59 -22.45 11.78 5.94
CA SER A 59 -23.78 11.12 5.99
C SER A 59 -24.35 10.56 4.67
N GLY A 60 -23.52 10.29 3.66
CA GLY A 60 -23.86 9.55 2.45
C GLY A 60 -24.27 8.11 2.78
N GLY A 61 -25.57 7.87 2.87
CA GLY A 61 -26.14 6.53 3.10
C GLY A 61 -25.83 5.52 1.98
N ASP A 62 -26.47 4.35 2.03
CA ASP A 62 -26.21 3.11 1.26
C ASP A 62 -25.97 3.25 -0.25
N ASN A 63 -26.30 4.38 -0.86
CA ASN A 63 -26.29 4.59 -2.29
C ASN A 63 -25.33 5.71 -2.75
N SER A 64 -24.62 6.37 -1.84
CA SER A 64 -23.76 7.51 -2.13
C SER A 64 -22.28 7.17 -1.93
N PRO A 65 -21.36 7.81 -2.67
CA PRO A 65 -19.94 7.66 -2.41
C PRO A 65 -19.57 8.10 -0.99
N ALA A 66 -18.97 7.20 -0.23
CA ALA A 66 -18.45 7.46 1.10
C ALA A 66 -17.05 8.04 0.99
N GLN A 67 -16.81 9.16 1.70
CA GLN A 67 -15.47 9.73 1.84
C GLN A 67 -14.90 9.34 3.20
N ILE A 68 -13.81 8.58 3.17
CA ILE A 68 -13.21 8.00 4.37
C ILE A 68 -11.85 8.65 4.61
N SER A 69 -11.65 9.11 5.85
CA SER A 69 -10.36 9.64 6.27
C SER A 69 -9.28 8.55 6.28
N MET A 70 -8.09 8.91 5.82
CA MET A 70 -6.87 8.11 5.95
C MET A 70 -5.70 8.99 6.40
N TYR A 71 -4.75 8.37 7.10
CA TYR A 71 -3.59 9.02 7.69
C TYR A 71 -2.33 8.36 7.16
N VAL A 72 -1.59 9.06 6.30
CA VAL A 72 -0.40 8.52 5.62
C VAL A 72 0.86 9.11 6.25
N SER A 73 1.85 8.29 6.61
CA SER A 73 3.11 8.75 7.21
C SER A 73 3.73 9.85 6.37
N LYS A 74 4.13 10.98 6.97
CA LYS A 74 4.73 12.13 6.28
C LYS A 74 6.04 11.78 5.57
N THR A 75 6.74 10.76 6.07
CA THR A 75 8.00 10.29 5.52
C THR A 75 7.86 8.86 5.00
N ILE A 76 8.62 8.58 3.94
CA ILE A 76 8.88 7.25 3.40
C ILE A 76 10.32 6.88 3.73
N ALA A 77 10.50 5.69 4.28
CA ALA A 77 11.82 5.15 4.60
C ALA A 77 12.65 4.92 3.32
N PRO A 78 13.99 4.86 3.42
CA PRO A 78 14.89 4.64 2.27
C PRO A 78 14.57 3.40 1.42
N ASN A 79 13.98 2.38 2.03
CA ASN A 79 13.54 1.15 1.36
C ASN A 79 12.17 1.29 0.66
N GLY A 80 11.64 2.50 0.53
CA GLY A 80 10.35 2.76 -0.09
C GLY A 80 9.13 2.47 0.80
N THR A 81 9.32 2.11 2.07
CA THR A 81 8.23 1.77 2.98
C THR A 81 7.63 3.01 3.64
N GLY A 82 6.30 3.10 3.65
CA GLY A 82 5.51 4.05 4.43
C GLY A 82 4.42 3.35 5.25
N VAL A 83 3.62 4.14 5.95
CA VAL A 83 2.52 3.66 6.80
C VAL A 83 1.23 4.38 6.44
N VAL A 84 0.12 3.66 6.41
CA VAL A 84 -1.22 4.25 6.34
C VAL A 84 -2.12 3.70 7.44
N VAL A 85 -2.92 4.57 8.05
CA VAL A 85 -4.00 4.22 8.97
C VAL A 85 -5.34 4.63 8.35
N TYR A 86 -6.29 3.70 8.27
CA TYR A 86 -7.63 3.95 7.73
C TYR A 86 -8.65 2.92 8.24
N LYS A 87 -9.95 3.14 7.98
CA LYS A 87 -11.00 2.17 8.30
C LYS A 87 -11.18 1.17 7.15
N ASP A 88 -10.90 -0.10 7.42
CA ASP A 88 -11.16 -1.24 6.53
C ASP A 88 -12.36 -2.05 7.05
N MET A 89 -13.45 -2.09 6.29
CA MET A 89 -14.66 -2.81 6.71
C MET A 89 -14.66 -4.25 6.20
N PRO A 90 -15.11 -5.23 7.02
CA PRO A 90 -15.80 -5.06 8.30
C PRO A 90 -14.88 -5.07 9.53
N TYR A 91 -13.56 -5.00 9.34
CA TYR A 91 -12.58 -5.32 10.38
C TYR A 91 -12.36 -4.20 11.40
N GLY A 92 -12.38 -2.94 10.97
CA GLY A 92 -12.17 -1.78 11.82
C GLY A 92 -11.03 -0.89 11.31
N GLU A 93 -10.38 -0.17 12.21
CA GLU A 93 -9.24 0.68 11.86
C GLU A 93 -7.96 -0.16 11.77
N VAL A 94 -7.27 -0.04 10.64
CA VAL A 94 -6.07 -0.79 10.31
C VAL A 94 -4.88 0.14 10.23
N TYR A 95 -3.75 -0.32 10.75
CA TYR A 95 -2.42 0.24 10.54
C TYR A 95 -1.70 -0.67 9.55
N ARG A 96 -1.31 -0.16 8.39
CA ARG A 96 -0.67 -0.95 7.33
C ARG A 96 0.58 -0.29 6.79
N TYR A 97 1.61 -1.09 6.57
CA TYR A 97 2.70 -0.70 5.72
C TYR A 97 2.27 -0.66 4.27
N PHE A 98 2.91 0.23 3.52
CA PHE A 98 2.87 0.21 2.07
C PHE A 98 4.28 0.36 1.52
N VAL A 99 4.53 -0.22 0.35
CA VAL A 99 5.80 -0.12 -0.37
C VAL A 99 5.54 0.63 -1.68
N VAL A 100 6.44 1.54 -2.02
CA VAL A 100 6.43 2.23 -3.31
C VAL A 100 7.43 1.52 -4.22
N ASP A 101 6.93 0.92 -5.29
CA ASP A 101 7.75 0.24 -6.29
C ASP A 101 8.51 1.25 -7.17
N ALA A 102 9.48 0.77 -7.93
CA ALA A 102 10.31 1.57 -8.83
C ALA A 102 9.51 2.28 -9.94
N ASP A 103 8.35 1.72 -10.32
CA ASP A 103 7.44 2.33 -11.29
C ASP A 103 6.47 3.37 -10.66
N GLY A 104 6.57 3.59 -9.34
CA GLY A 104 5.73 4.50 -8.58
C GLY A 104 4.40 3.91 -8.10
N MET A 105 4.13 2.63 -8.37
CA MET A 105 2.97 1.93 -7.82
C MET A 105 3.12 1.78 -6.31
N VAL A 106 2.00 1.91 -5.60
CA VAL A 106 1.93 1.67 -4.15
C VAL A 106 1.30 0.31 -3.92
N GLU A 107 1.96 -0.56 -3.17
CA GLU A 107 1.45 -1.85 -2.71
C GLU A 107 1.20 -1.82 -1.20
N LEU A 108 -0.01 -2.21 -0.77
CA LEU A 108 -0.35 -2.33 0.64
C LEU A 108 0.12 -3.69 1.16
N SER A 109 0.83 -3.71 2.29
CA SER A 109 1.29 -4.93 2.92
C SER A 109 0.16 -5.68 3.62
N GLY A 110 0.34 -6.98 3.79
CA GLY A 110 -0.59 -7.84 4.54
C GLY A 110 -1.83 -8.24 3.73
N GLU A 111 -2.44 -9.34 4.16
CA GLU A 111 -3.60 -9.94 3.51
C GLU A 111 -4.88 -9.49 4.24
N PRO A 112 -5.77 -8.70 3.63
CA PRO A 112 -6.98 -8.22 4.31
C PRO A 112 -7.91 -9.34 4.77
N THR A 113 -7.92 -10.47 4.04
CA THR A 113 -8.73 -11.64 4.41
C THR A 113 -8.24 -12.35 5.69
N SER A 114 -7.02 -12.04 6.16
CA SER A 114 -6.45 -12.59 7.40
C SER A 114 -6.92 -11.88 8.67
N LYS A 115 -7.76 -10.84 8.57
CA LYS A 115 -8.24 -10.01 9.69
C LYS A 115 -7.13 -9.24 10.43
N PHE A 116 -6.00 -8.99 9.77
CA PHE A 116 -4.92 -8.14 10.27
C PHE A 116 -4.39 -8.53 11.66
N PRO A 117 -3.81 -9.74 11.81
CA PRO A 117 -3.14 -10.14 13.04
C PRO A 117 -1.95 -9.20 13.35
N PRO A 118 -1.48 -9.11 14.61
CA PRO A 118 -0.42 -8.18 15.02
C PRO A 118 0.99 -8.63 14.59
N HIS A 119 1.17 -9.01 13.32
CA HIS A 119 2.44 -9.41 12.75
C HIS A 119 2.55 -9.03 11.27
N GLY A 120 3.76 -8.77 10.78
CA GLY A 120 4.01 -8.58 9.34
C GLY A 120 3.67 -7.19 8.79
N GLY A 121 3.62 -6.16 9.64
CA GLY A 121 3.50 -4.77 9.20
C GLY A 121 2.08 -4.29 8.87
N SER A 122 1.08 -5.14 9.06
CA SER A 122 -0.33 -4.79 8.87
C SER A 122 -1.18 -5.41 9.98
N MET A 123 -1.80 -4.57 10.80
CA MET A 123 -2.52 -4.97 12.00
C MET A 123 -3.72 -4.05 12.27
N LEU A 124 -4.69 -4.50 13.07
CA LEU A 124 -5.71 -3.60 13.62
C LEU A 124 -5.09 -2.66 14.65
N THR A 125 -5.54 -1.40 14.69
CA THR A 125 -5.04 -0.41 15.67
C THR A 125 -5.40 -0.75 17.11
N VAL A 126 -6.38 -1.64 17.34
CA VAL A 126 -6.70 -2.20 18.68
C VAL A 126 -5.54 -2.96 19.33
N TYR A 127 -4.55 -3.39 18.53
CA TYR A 127 -3.34 -4.03 19.05
C TYR A 127 -2.23 -3.02 19.39
N MET A 128 -2.44 -1.74 19.12
CA MET A 128 -1.54 -0.64 19.45
C MET A 128 -2.05 0.08 20.68
N THR A 129 -1.17 0.82 21.35
CA THR A 129 -1.59 1.74 22.41
C THR A 129 -2.25 2.98 21.81
N ASP A 130 -3.20 3.57 22.53
CA ASP A 130 -3.84 4.84 22.10
C ASP A 130 -2.79 5.94 21.87
N GLU A 131 -1.74 5.99 22.68
CA GLU A 131 -0.64 6.96 22.55
C GLU A 131 0.08 6.82 21.21
N GLU A 132 0.41 5.60 20.78
CA GLU A 132 1.07 5.36 19.50
C GLU A 132 0.20 5.78 18.31
N VAL A 133 -1.10 5.45 18.35
CA VAL A 133 -2.04 5.79 17.29
C VAL A 133 -2.26 7.30 17.24
N CYS A 134 -2.48 7.94 18.39
CA CYS A 134 -2.66 9.39 18.49
C CYS A 134 -1.43 10.15 18.02
N ASP A 135 -0.22 9.76 18.46
CA ASP A 135 1.01 10.41 18.03
C ASP A 135 1.23 10.26 16.52
N PHE A 136 0.96 9.07 15.97
CA PHE A 136 1.04 8.87 14.53
C PHE A 136 0.11 9.81 13.76
N ILE A 137 -1.18 9.82 14.13
CA ILE A 137 -2.22 10.60 13.45
C ILE A 137 -1.98 12.10 13.57
N GLN A 138 -1.59 12.59 14.75
CA GLN A 138 -1.46 14.02 15.03
C GLN A 138 -0.15 14.61 14.51
N ASN A 139 0.96 13.87 14.68
CA ASN A 139 2.29 14.43 14.49
C ASN A 139 2.98 13.88 13.24
N LYS A 140 2.76 12.61 12.90
CA LYS A 140 3.57 11.89 11.91
C LYS A 140 2.86 11.62 10.59
N ALA A 141 1.58 11.96 10.45
CA ALA A 141 0.80 11.67 9.25
C ALA A 141 0.23 12.92 8.54
N TYR A 142 0.03 12.81 7.24
CA TYR A 142 -0.87 13.65 6.48
C TYR A 142 -2.28 13.05 6.55
N LYS A 143 -3.26 13.86 6.97
CA LYS A 143 -4.68 13.51 6.84
C LYS A 143 -5.15 13.81 5.43
N THR A 144 -5.77 12.83 4.78
CA THR A 144 -6.44 12.96 3.49
C THR A 144 -7.64 12.02 3.45
N LYS A 145 -8.29 11.87 2.29
CA LYS A 145 -9.46 11.03 2.11
C LYS A 145 -9.32 10.13 0.88
N PHE A 146 -9.95 8.97 0.93
CA PHE A 146 -10.24 8.13 -0.24
C PHE A 146 -11.75 7.98 -0.40
N THR A 147 -12.20 7.54 -1.58
CA THR A 147 -13.63 7.45 -1.91
C THR A 147 -14.04 6.04 -2.26
N VAL A 148 -15.02 5.51 -1.53
CA VAL A 148 -15.65 4.22 -1.83
C VAL A 148 -17.06 4.47 -2.35
N ASN A 149 -17.33 4.06 -3.58
CA ASN A 149 -18.67 4.16 -4.16
C ASN A 149 -19.34 2.78 -4.12
N PRO A 150 -20.39 2.58 -3.28
CA PRO A 150 -21.10 1.30 -3.20
C PRO A 150 -21.82 0.95 -4.51
N LYS A 151 -22.00 1.92 -5.41
CA LYS A 151 -22.55 1.76 -6.76
C LYS A 151 -21.54 2.12 -7.84
N ALA A 152 -20.28 1.76 -7.63
CA ALA A 152 -19.26 1.88 -8.68
C ALA A 152 -19.71 1.19 -9.97
N SER A 153 -19.42 1.80 -11.12
CA SER A 153 -19.69 1.20 -12.41
C SER A 153 -18.91 -0.11 -12.57
N ALA A 154 -19.43 -1.04 -13.37
CA ALA A 154 -18.72 -2.29 -13.68
C ALA A 154 -17.33 -2.03 -14.30
N GLU A 155 -17.18 -0.94 -15.06
CA GLU A 155 -15.89 -0.50 -15.60
C GLU A 155 -14.92 -0.09 -14.50
N ARG A 156 -15.34 0.75 -13.53
CA ARG A 156 -14.50 1.15 -12.40
C ARG A 156 -14.02 -0.05 -11.59
N VAL A 157 -14.90 -1.01 -11.36
CA VAL A 157 -14.55 -2.24 -10.64
C VAL A 157 -13.53 -3.06 -11.44
N ARG A 158 -13.72 -3.23 -12.74
CA ARG A 158 -12.76 -3.94 -13.61
C ARG A 158 -11.39 -3.25 -13.65
N ASP A 159 -11.38 -1.93 -13.67
CA ASP A 159 -10.15 -1.16 -13.64
C ASP A 159 -9.38 -1.32 -12.32
N ALA A 160 -10.11 -1.39 -11.20
CA ALA A 160 -9.54 -1.70 -9.89
C ALA A 160 -8.96 -3.11 -9.84
N GLU A 161 -9.70 -4.12 -10.32
CA GLU A 161 -9.24 -5.51 -10.44
C GLU A 161 -7.92 -5.59 -11.25
N ASN A 162 -7.88 -4.94 -12.42
CA ASN A 162 -6.70 -4.94 -13.29
C ASN A 162 -5.49 -4.28 -12.63
N ARG A 163 -5.68 -3.16 -11.93
CA ARG A 163 -4.60 -2.50 -11.18
C ARG A 163 -4.13 -3.34 -9.99
N GLN A 164 -5.05 -3.98 -9.28
CA GLN A 164 -4.70 -4.86 -8.16
C GLN A 164 -3.93 -6.09 -8.63
N LEU A 165 -4.34 -6.69 -9.75
CA LEU A 165 -3.63 -7.78 -10.40
C LEU A 165 -2.23 -7.35 -10.84
N LYS A 166 -2.09 -6.15 -11.44
CA LYS A 166 -0.78 -5.61 -11.81
C LYS A 166 0.11 -5.38 -10.59
N ARG A 167 -0.46 -4.89 -9.49
CA ARG A 167 0.24 -4.53 -8.25
C ARG A 167 0.72 -5.74 -7.47
N THR A 168 -0.13 -6.75 -7.29
CA THR A 168 0.12 -7.87 -6.36
C THR A 168 0.34 -9.21 -7.07
N GLY A 169 0.09 -9.28 -8.39
CA GLY A 169 0.02 -10.54 -9.12
C GLY A 169 -1.26 -11.34 -8.87
N TYR A 170 -2.20 -10.82 -8.06
CA TYR A 170 -3.44 -11.49 -7.69
C TYR A 170 -4.66 -10.55 -7.73
N SER A 171 -5.84 -11.11 -8.01
CA SER A 171 -7.14 -10.45 -7.86
C SER A 171 -8.13 -11.44 -7.26
N PHE A 172 -8.70 -11.09 -6.11
CA PHE A 172 -9.69 -11.90 -5.42
C PHE A 172 -10.93 -12.11 -6.28
N ARG A 173 -11.42 -11.05 -6.93
CA ARG A 173 -12.60 -11.11 -7.79
C ARG A 173 -12.43 -12.03 -8.99
N LEU A 174 -11.29 -11.95 -9.68
CA LEU A 174 -11.01 -12.78 -10.85
C LEU A 174 -10.84 -14.26 -10.44
N HIS A 175 -10.24 -14.52 -9.28
CA HIS A 175 -9.98 -15.89 -8.84
C HIS A 175 -11.21 -16.58 -8.24
N LYS A 176 -12.06 -15.86 -7.50
CA LYS A 176 -13.24 -16.42 -6.84
C LYS A 176 -14.53 -16.32 -7.66
N GLY A 177 -14.52 -15.55 -8.75
CA GLY A 177 -15.67 -15.38 -9.65
C GLY A 177 -16.84 -14.62 -9.03
N PRO A 178 -17.89 -14.31 -9.81
CA PRO A 178 -19.14 -13.74 -9.32
C PRO A 178 -19.93 -14.79 -8.53
N GLY A 179 -20.08 -14.60 -7.22
CA GLY A 179 -20.89 -15.50 -6.37
C GLY A 179 -20.27 -15.84 -5.01
N HIS A 180 -18.98 -15.57 -4.82
CA HIS A 180 -18.35 -15.66 -3.51
C HIS A 180 -18.68 -14.38 -2.71
N LYS A 181 -19.43 -14.56 -1.61
CA LYS A 181 -19.66 -13.55 -0.57
C LYS A 181 -18.79 -13.85 0.63
#